data_AF-A0A844F452-F1
#
_entry.id   AF-A0A844F452-F1
#
_cell.length_a   1.000
_cell.length_b   1.000
_cell.length_c   1.000
_cell.angle_alpha   90.00
_cell.angle_beta   90.00
_cell.angle_gamma   90.00
#
_symmetry.space_group_name_H-M   'P 1'
#
loop_
_entity.id
_entity.type
_entity.pdbx_description
1 polymer ?
#
loop_
_entity_poly.entity_id
_entity_poly.type
_entity_poly.pdbx_seq_one_letter_code
_entity_poly.pdbx_strand_id
1 'polypeptide(L)'
;MNKKEVLEIRKQFTPENCAITRICGCYVDYEKEKKVELKKAFLSLPEEEAFKYFDIFKHTLSGTLGKNLINMGFPLDQELEGGTQQTLLKLRDSKLEDDLLVEQFYDNVIDNYDYAENYYIILIHAVYDVPGKSSDGLEMFDASDTVYEHIMCSICPVNLTKAGLTYNAETNNIEDRIRDWIVEAPAKGFLFPAFNDRASDIHNILYYTKKPEEIQPDLIANVLGSTIPLTANDQKATFQAIVSDTLGEDCGYEVVRNIHDNIFEMLEESKEAPEPLELSKPDVKRLLEKSGVPQEKMESFDQEFEEVVGEKKTFLASNIANAKTFQIETPDVIVKVNPERSDLVETREIDGRRCLVIAIDDHLEVNGIEVR
;
A
#
# COMPACT_ATOMS: atom_id res chain seq x y z
N MET A 1 6.90 0.64 -9.02
CA MET A 1 7.73 -0.28 -8.23
C MET A 1 7.00 -1.58 -7.97
N ASN A 2 7.72 -2.68 -8.12
CA ASN A 2 7.29 -4.02 -7.78
C ASN A 2 7.86 -4.51 -6.44
N LYS A 3 7.45 -5.72 -6.02
CA LYS A 3 7.82 -6.28 -4.72
C LYS A 3 9.33 -6.48 -4.58
N LYS A 4 10.03 -6.87 -5.65
CA LYS A 4 11.47 -7.12 -5.63
C LYS A 4 12.24 -5.81 -5.45
N GLU A 5 11.83 -4.76 -6.16
CA GLU A 5 12.40 -3.42 -6.06
C GLU A 5 12.22 -2.78 -4.69
N VAL A 6 11.00 -2.86 -4.12
CA VAL A 6 10.74 -2.39 -2.74
C VAL A 6 11.65 -3.12 -1.74
N LEU A 7 11.80 -4.44 -1.89
CA LEU A 7 12.67 -5.22 -1.01
C LEU A 7 14.16 -4.86 -1.18
N GLU A 8 14.61 -4.51 -2.39
CA GLU A 8 15.99 -4.08 -2.66
C GLU A 8 16.32 -2.80 -1.91
N ILE A 9 15.45 -1.79 -1.99
CA ILE A 9 15.62 -0.53 -1.23
C ILE A 9 15.50 -0.78 0.27
N ARG A 10 14.53 -1.59 0.71
CA ARG A 10 14.33 -1.91 2.13
C ARG A 10 15.55 -2.58 2.78
N LYS A 11 16.33 -3.35 2.01
CA LYS A 11 17.58 -3.98 2.49
C LYS A 11 18.70 -2.98 2.79
N GLN A 12 18.62 -1.75 2.27
CA GLN A 12 19.58 -0.68 2.54
C GLN A 12 19.42 -0.08 3.95
N PHE A 13 18.31 -0.36 4.64
CA PHE A 13 18.06 0.13 5.99
C PHE A 13 18.64 -0.81 7.06
N THR A 14 19.93 -1.08 6.97
CA THR A 14 20.71 -1.83 7.97
C THR A 14 22.06 -1.15 8.15
N PRO A 15 22.76 -1.37 9.29
CA PRO A 15 24.11 -0.83 9.47
C PRO A 15 25.08 -1.23 8.35
N GLU A 16 24.97 -2.47 7.87
CA GLU A 16 25.86 -3.05 6.85
C GLU A 16 25.65 -2.46 5.45
N ASN A 17 24.42 -2.09 5.09
CA ASN A 17 24.04 -1.63 3.75
C ASN A 17 23.60 -0.15 3.73
N CYS A 18 23.93 0.62 4.77
CA CYS A 18 23.38 1.96 4.96
C CYS A 18 23.81 2.93 3.85
N ALA A 19 22.90 3.22 2.93
CA ALA A 19 23.06 4.23 1.89
C ALA A 19 22.63 5.65 2.33
N ILE A 20 22.16 5.81 3.57
CA ILE A 20 21.63 7.09 4.08
C ILE A 20 22.79 8.04 4.38
N THR A 21 22.71 9.23 3.79
CA THR A 21 23.72 10.29 3.98
C THR A 21 23.24 11.34 4.97
N ARG A 22 21.94 11.67 4.96
CA ARG A 22 21.35 12.75 5.77
C ARG A 22 20.03 12.31 6.38
N ILE A 23 19.76 12.85 7.56
CA ILE A 23 18.45 12.84 8.20
C ILE A 23 18.09 14.23 8.69
N CYS A 24 16.88 14.64 8.36
CA CYS A 24 16.21 15.80 8.91
C CYS A 24 14.93 15.35 9.62
N GLY A 25 14.55 16.03 10.70
CA GLY A 25 13.34 15.72 11.46
C GLY A 25 12.63 16.96 11.95
N CYS A 26 11.31 16.94 12.03
CA CYS A 26 10.49 18.03 12.56
C CYS A 26 9.39 17.47 13.48
N TYR A 27 9.43 17.81 14.76
CA TYR A 27 8.38 17.46 15.72
C TYR A 27 7.32 18.55 15.74
N VAL A 28 6.09 18.14 15.45
CA VAL A 28 4.92 19.01 15.33
C VAL A 28 3.92 18.61 16.40
N ASP A 29 3.41 19.58 17.14
CA ASP A 29 2.39 19.33 18.15
C ASP A 29 0.96 19.40 17.59
N TYR A 30 -0.01 19.14 18.45
CA TYR A 30 -1.44 19.17 18.12
C TYR A 30 -1.95 20.56 17.68
N GLU A 31 -1.19 21.64 17.92
CA GLU A 31 -1.49 23.00 17.47
C GLU A 31 -0.86 23.32 16.11
N LYS A 32 -0.27 22.31 15.46
CA LYS A 32 0.49 22.43 14.20
C LYS A 32 1.73 23.32 14.33
N GLU A 33 2.30 23.45 15.52
CA GLU A 33 3.53 24.20 15.74
C GLU A 33 4.77 23.31 15.70
N LYS A 34 5.81 23.76 14.99
CA LYS A 34 7.13 23.14 14.97
C LYS A 34 7.82 23.38 16.32
N LYS A 35 8.06 22.31 17.08
CA LYS A 35 8.69 22.39 18.42
C LYS A 35 10.18 22.08 18.40
N VAL A 36 10.58 21.14 17.54
CA VAL A 36 11.98 20.70 17.43
C VAL A 36 12.28 20.35 15.99
N GLU A 37 13.43 20.82 15.52
CA GLU A 37 14.02 20.41 14.25
C GLU A 37 15.35 19.67 14.49
N LEU A 38 15.61 18.68 13.63
CA LEU A 38 16.81 17.87 13.61
C LEU A 38 17.41 17.97 12.22
N LYS A 39 18.72 18.15 12.13
CA LYS A 39 19.49 17.99 10.88
C LYS A 39 20.86 17.42 11.19
N LYS A 40 21.15 16.20 10.74
CA LYS A 40 22.41 15.50 11.00
C LYS A 40 22.85 14.66 9.81
N ALA A 41 24.16 14.43 9.72
CA ALA A 41 24.68 13.32 8.92
C ALA A 41 24.21 12.01 9.58
N PHE A 42 23.62 11.09 8.82
CA PHE A 42 22.96 9.92 9.42
C PHE A 42 23.93 9.04 10.22
N LEU A 43 25.12 8.79 9.68
CA LEU A 43 26.17 7.99 10.33
C LEU A 43 26.79 8.64 11.58
N SER A 44 26.40 9.88 11.92
CA SER A 44 26.81 10.54 13.17
C SER A 44 25.85 10.26 14.34
N LEU A 45 24.72 9.60 14.08
CA LEU A 45 23.79 9.21 15.12
C LEU A 45 24.37 8.08 16.00
N PRO A 46 24.00 8.03 17.30
CA PRO A 46 24.23 6.85 18.13
C PRO A 46 23.65 5.60 17.47
N GLU A 47 24.37 4.48 17.57
CA GLU A 47 23.99 3.22 16.92
C GLU A 47 22.57 2.75 17.33
N GLU A 48 22.23 2.87 18.62
CA GLU A 48 20.90 2.52 19.13
C GLU A 48 19.79 3.37 18.51
N GLU A 49 20.02 4.67 18.29
CA GLU A 49 19.07 5.56 17.61
C GLU A 49 18.94 5.18 16.12
N ALA A 50 20.08 4.94 15.45
CA ALA A 50 20.10 4.56 14.04
C ALA A 50 19.29 3.27 13.78
N PHE A 51 19.37 2.28 14.67
CA PHE A 51 18.54 1.06 14.59
C PHE A 51 17.03 1.37 14.62
N LYS A 52 16.59 2.30 15.48
CA LYS A 52 15.17 2.70 15.53
C LYS A 52 14.73 3.41 14.27
N TYR A 53 15.57 4.27 13.71
CA TYR A 53 15.29 4.91 12.42
C TYR A 53 15.21 3.91 11.27
N PHE A 54 16.12 2.93 11.21
CA PHE A 54 16.04 1.85 10.22
C PHE A 54 14.72 1.08 10.31
N ASP A 55 14.23 0.80 11.51
CA ASP A 55 12.94 0.15 11.69
C ASP A 55 11.81 1.02 11.14
N ILE A 56 11.79 2.32 11.43
CA ILE A 56 10.80 3.26 10.87
C ILE A 56 10.83 3.21 9.34
N PHE A 57 12.00 3.30 8.72
CA PHE A 57 12.14 3.33 7.27
C PHE A 57 11.70 2.02 6.60
N LYS A 58 12.02 0.88 7.23
CA LYS A 58 11.49 -0.42 6.80
C LYS A 58 9.97 -0.49 6.89
N HIS A 59 9.36 0.13 7.90
CA HIS A 59 7.90 0.18 8.02
C HIS A 59 7.27 1.08 6.95
N THR A 60 7.93 2.19 6.57
CA THR A 60 7.51 3.03 5.43
C THR A 60 7.54 2.26 4.09
N LEU A 61 8.36 1.20 3.98
CA LEU A 61 8.38 0.28 2.84
C LEU A 61 7.75 -1.08 3.16
N SER A 62 6.67 -1.10 3.95
CA SER A 62 5.98 -2.33 4.37
C SER A 62 4.53 -2.42 3.90
N GLY A 63 3.97 -3.62 3.99
CA GLY A 63 2.59 -3.90 3.61
C GLY A 63 2.44 -4.39 2.18
N THR A 64 1.20 -4.41 1.71
CA THR A 64 0.84 -4.96 0.39
C THR A 64 0.92 -3.87 -0.69
N LEU A 65 1.61 -4.16 -1.79
CA LEU A 65 1.60 -3.31 -2.99
C LEU A 65 0.19 -3.20 -3.57
N GLY A 66 -0.20 -2.00 -3.98
CA GLY A 66 -1.54 -1.67 -4.42
C GLY A 66 -2.56 -1.41 -3.30
N LYS A 67 -2.13 -1.50 -2.03
CA LYS A 67 -2.98 -1.29 -0.86
C LYS A 67 -2.33 -0.40 0.21
N ASN A 68 -1.21 -0.85 0.78
CA ASN A 68 -0.42 -0.05 1.72
C ASN A 68 0.66 0.75 0.99
N LEU A 69 1.27 0.14 -0.02
CA LEU A 69 2.28 0.74 -0.88
C LEU A 69 1.66 1.00 -2.23
N ILE A 70 1.58 2.26 -2.64
CA ILE A 70 0.82 2.67 -3.80
C ILE A 70 1.74 3.42 -4.75
N ASN A 71 1.92 2.89 -5.96
CA ASN A 71 2.64 3.61 -7.01
C ASN A 71 1.74 4.72 -7.53
N MET A 72 2.27 5.93 -7.61
CA MET A 72 1.55 7.08 -8.16
C MET A 72 2.42 7.78 -9.19
N GLY A 73 1.83 8.10 -10.33
CA GLY A 73 2.48 8.87 -11.40
C GLY A 73 2.25 10.37 -11.22
N PHE A 74 3.19 11.18 -11.68
CA PHE A 74 2.96 12.62 -11.78
C PHE A 74 2.07 12.92 -13.00
N PRO A 75 1.02 13.75 -12.83
CA PRO A 75 0.34 14.38 -13.97
C PRO A 75 1.32 15.23 -14.79
N LEU A 76 1.08 15.33 -16.10
CA LEU A 76 1.99 16.04 -17.02
C LEU A 76 2.24 17.50 -16.62
N ASP A 77 1.25 18.19 -16.05
CA ASP A 77 1.39 19.57 -15.56
C ASP A 77 2.29 19.68 -14.33
N GLN A 78 2.39 18.62 -13.53
CA GLN A 78 3.24 18.56 -12.34
C GLN A 78 4.71 18.29 -12.66
N GLU A 79 4.99 17.85 -13.89
CA GLU A 79 6.35 17.68 -14.43
C GLU A 79 6.89 18.94 -15.13
N LEU A 80 6.04 19.95 -15.34
CA LEU A 80 6.45 21.24 -15.90
C LEU A 80 7.16 22.12 -14.86
N GLU A 81 7.80 23.18 -15.33
CA GLU A 81 8.45 24.16 -14.46
C GLU A 81 7.45 24.77 -13.46
N GLY A 82 7.80 24.73 -12.17
CA GLY A 82 6.93 25.14 -11.08
C GLY A 82 6.03 24.03 -10.51
N GLY A 83 6.00 22.85 -11.12
CA GLY A 83 5.26 21.70 -10.63
C GLY A 83 5.90 21.04 -9.40
N THR A 84 5.11 20.23 -8.68
CA THR A 84 5.54 19.61 -7.42
C THR A 84 6.71 18.63 -7.61
N GLN A 85 6.79 17.95 -8.77
CA GLN A 85 7.92 17.07 -9.09
C GLN A 85 9.24 17.86 -9.04
N GLN A 86 9.26 19.07 -9.60
CA GLN A 86 10.45 19.93 -9.58
C GLN A 86 10.84 20.32 -8.15
N THR A 87 9.86 20.56 -7.27
CA THR A 87 10.11 20.85 -5.84
C THR A 87 10.75 19.67 -5.13
N LEU A 88 10.23 18.44 -5.34
CA LEU A 88 10.81 17.22 -4.77
C LEU A 88 12.20 16.91 -5.33
N LEU A 89 12.43 17.15 -6.63
CA LEU A 89 13.75 17.05 -7.25
C LEU A 89 14.74 18.04 -6.63
N LYS A 90 14.36 19.31 -6.48
CA LYS A 90 15.21 20.33 -5.80
C LYS A 90 15.54 19.92 -4.36
N LEU A 91 14.55 19.41 -3.62
CA LEU A 91 14.74 18.94 -2.25
C LEU A 91 15.76 17.79 -2.21
N ARG A 92 15.61 16.78 -3.09
CA ARG A 92 16.58 15.68 -3.24
C ARG A 92 17.96 16.18 -3.65
N ASP A 93 18.05 16.99 -4.70
CA ASP A 93 19.32 17.44 -5.30
C ASP A 93 20.11 18.36 -4.35
N SER A 94 19.42 19.04 -3.43
CA SER A 94 20.05 19.76 -2.32
C SER A 94 20.71 18.83 -1.29
N LYS A 95 20.46 17.51 -1.37
CA LYS A 95 20.87 16.49 -0.39
C LYS A 95 20.36 16.78 1.02
N LEU A 96 19.30 17.60 1.12
CA LEU A 96 18.79 18.20 2.35
C LEU A 96 19.81 19.11 3.06
N GLU A 97 20.71 19.76 2.30
CA GLU A 97 21.65 20.79 2.78
C GLU A 97 21.01 22.17 2.84
N ASP A 98 20.00 22.44 2.03
CA ASP A 98 19.31 23.73 1.99
C ASP A 98 18.21 23.80 3.05
N ASP A 99 18.45 24.58 4.11
CA ASP A 99 17.50 24.74 5.23
C ASP A 99 16.17 25.34 4.77
N LEU A 100 16.18 26.23 3.78
CA LEU A 100 14.95 26.88 3.31
C LEU A 100 14.05 25.87 2.59
N LEU A 101 14.63 24.99 1.77
CA LEU A 101 13.87 23.93 1.09
C LEU A 101 13.29 22.91 2.08
N VAL A 102 14.06 22.55 3.11
CA VAL A 102 13.59 21.64 4.16
C VAL A 102 12.46 22.26 4.98
N GLU A 103 12.58 23.54 5.36
CA GLU A 103 11.54 24.27 6.08
C GLU A 103 10.24 24.39 5.28
N GLN A 104 10.34 24.77 4.00
CA GLN A 104 9.19 24.84 3.10
C GLN A 104 8.51 23.49 2.93
N PHE A 105 9.29 22.40 2.91
CA PHE A 105 8.74 21.06 2.88
C PHE A 105 7.97 20.72 4.15
N TYR A 106 8.49 21.06 5.34
CA TYR A 106 7.77 20.86 6.60
C TYR A 106 6.47 21.64 6.65
N ASP A 107 6.50 22.93 6.30
CA ASP A 107 5.30 23.77 6.28
C ASP A 107 4.23 23.19 5.34
N ASN A 108 4.63 22.76 4.14
CA ASN A 108 3.70 22.15 3.19
C ASN A 108 3.09 20.84 3.72
N VAL A 109 3.87 20.00 4.43
CA VAL A 109 3.35 18.80 5.10
C VAL A 109 2.38 19.17 6.22
N ILE A 110 2.71 20.16 7.05
CA ILE A 110 1.89 20.58 8.19
C ILE A 110 0.53 21.13 7.74
N ASP A 111 0.53 21.90 6.66
CA ASP A 111 -0.67 22.49 6.08
C ASP A 111 -1.61 21.44 5.48
N ASN A 112 -1.06 20.35 4.94
CA ASN A 112 -1.80 19.36 4.14
C ASN A 112 -1.93 17.97 4.77
N TYR A 113 -1.39 17.77 5.97
CA TYR A 113 -1.60 16.54 6.74
C TYR A 113 -2.72 16.76 7.76
N ASP A 114 -3.85 16.08 7.55
CA ASP A 114 -4.98 16.12 8.48
C ASP A 114 -4.76 15.11 9.61
N TYR A 115 -4.16 15.60 10.69
CA TYR A 115 -3.89 14.83 11.89
C TYR A 115 -3.96 15.74 13.13
N ALA A 116 -4.81 15.38 14.08
CA ALA A 116 -5.16 16.23 15.23
C ALA A 116 -4.26 16.06 16.46
N GLU A 117 -3.31 15.12 16.43
CA GLU A 117 -2.39 14.85 17.53
C GLU A 117 -0.95 15.20 17.14
N ASN A 118 0.00 14.96 18.04
CA ASN A 118 1.41 15.24 17.77
C ASN A 118 1.98 14.22 16.77
N TYR A 119 2.92 14.65 15.94
CA TYR A 119 3.61 13.78 15.00
C TYR A 119 5.03 14.25 14.72
N TYR A 120 5.83 13.35 14.16
CA TYR A 120 7.22 13.58 13.81
C TYR A 120 7.40 13.30 12.31
N ILE A 121 7.80 14.33 11.57
CA ILE A 121 8.13 14.23 10.15
C ILE A 121 9.62 13.88 10.07
N ILE A 122 9.96 12.73 9.49
CA ILE A 122 11.34 12.30 9.27
C ILE A 122 11.60 12.30 7.78
N LEU A 123 12.64 13.01 7.35
CA LEU A 123 13.06 13.10 5.96
C LEU A 123 14.51 12.65 5.83
N ILE A 124 14.80 11.71 4.94
CA ILE A 124 16.15 11.23 4.67
C ILE A 124 16.57 11.46 3.23
N HIS A 125 17.87 11.56 3.03
CA HIS A 125 18.52 11.53 1.72
C HIS A 125 19.50 10.35 1.67
N ALA A 126 19.44 9.56 0.60
CA ALA A 126 20.26 8.37 0.43
C ALA A 126 20.78 8.24 -1.01
N VAL A 127 21.99 7.70 -1.13
CA VAL A 127 22.68 7.46 -2.40
C VAL A 127 23.07 5.99 -2.43
N TYR A 128 22.35 5.21 -3.24
CA TYR A 128 22.53 3.77 -3.32
C TYR A 128 23.24 3.39 -4.63
N ASP A 129 24.44 2.81 -4.52
CA ASP A 129 25.14 2.19 -5.65
C ASP A 129 24.48 0.85 -5.99
N VAL A 130 23.84 0.76 -7.15
CA VAL A 130 23.04 -0.41 -7.55
C VAL A 130 23.96 -1.50 -8.11
N PRO A 131 24.14 -2.65 -7.43
CA PRO A 131 25.06 -3.68 -7.90
C PRO A 131 24.61 -4.26 -9.25
N GLY A 132 25.55 -4.51 -10.15
CA GLY A 132 25.27 -5.27 -11.37
C GLY A 132 24.69 -6.65 -11.03
N LYS A 133 23.81 -7.20 -11.88
CA LYS A 133 23.32 -8.58 -11.74
C LYS A 133 23.62 -9.36 -13.01
N SER A 134 24.12 -10.58 -12.87
CA SER A 134 24.30 -11.51 -13.99
C SER A 134 22.95 -12.10 -14.43
N SER A 135 22.94 -12.79 -15.58
CA SER A 135 21.72 -13.40 -16.13
C SER A 135 21.09 -14.49 -15.25
N ASP A 136 21.85 -15.04 -14.30
CA ASP A 136 21.40 -15.99 -13.28
C ASP A 136 21.02 -15.32 -11.93
N GLY A 137 21.08 -13.99 -11.85
CA GLY A 137 20.64 -13.21 -10.69
C GLY A 137 21.66 -13.04 -9.58
N LEU A 138 22.92 -13.49 -9.77
CA LEU A 138 24.00 -13.23 -8.82
C LEU A 138 24.44 -11.76 -8.86
N GLU A 139 24.67 -11.18 -7.68
CA GLU A 139 25.14 -9.81 -7.54
C GLU A 139 26.63 -9.71 -7.89
N MET A 140 26.95 -8.83 -8.84
CA MET A 140 28.30 -8.47 -9.26
C MET A 140 28.60 -7.06 -8.76
N PHE A 141 29.10 -6.97 -7.52
CA PHE A 141 29.42 -5.70 -6.85
C PHE A 141 30.44 -4.85 -7.63
N ASP A 142 31.33 -5.48 -8.40
CA ASP A 142 32.35 -4.80 -9.20
C ASP A 142 31.80 -4.21 -10.53
N ALA A 143 30.52 -4.41 -10.84
CA ALA A 143 29.87 -4.00 -12.09
C ALA A 143 28.65 -3.07 -11.84
N SER A 144 28.79 -2.11 -10.93
CA SER A 144 27.76 -1.08 -10.68
C SER A 144 27.88 0.07 -11.69
N ASP A 145 26.92 0.17 -12.61
CA ASP A 145 26.82 1.26 -13.60
C ASP A 145 25.74 2.30 -13.24
N THR A 146 24.98 2.10 -12.16
CA THR A 146 23.82 2.94 -11.82
C THR A 146 23.86 3.37 -10.35
N VAL A 147 23.70 4.67 -10.13
CA VAL A 147 23.55 5.27 -8.79
C VAL A 147 22.12 5.74 -8.63
N TYR A 148 21.45 5.26 -7.59
CA TYR A 148 20.08 5.63 -7.24
C TYR A 148 20.08 6.59 -6.05
N GLU A 149 19.92 7.88 -6.35
CA GLU A 149 19.78 8.96 -5.37
C GLU A 149 18.29 9.25 -5.11
N HIS A 150 17.89 9.25 -3.84
CA HIS A 150 16.50 9.40 -3.44
C HIS A 150 16.33 10.10 -2.09
N ILE A 151 15.11 10.60 -1.88
CA ILE A 151 14.58 11.03 -0.59
C ILE A 151 13.47 10.10 -0.15
N MET A 152 13.32 9.94 1.16
CA MET A 152 12.20 9.23 1.74
C MET A 152 11.68 10.00 2.96
N CYS A 153 10.36 10.16 3.02
CA CYS A 153 9.68 10.79 4.14
C CYS A 153 8.86 9.74 4.91
N SER A 154 8.91 9.81 6.24
CA SER A 154 8.11 9.00 7.16
C SER A 154 7.44 9.92 8.17
N ILE A 155 6.11 9.90 8.23
CA ILE A 155 5.32 10.70 9.17
C ILE A 155 4.82 9.76 10.27
N CYS A 156 5.36 9.96 11.47
CA CYS A 156 5.14 9.08 12.61
C CYS A 156 4.28 9.76 13.68
N PRO A 157 3.17 9.15 14.12
CA PRO A 157 2.45 9.62 15.30
C PRO A 157 3.35 9.69 16.54
N VAL A 158 3.12 10.66 17.41
CA VAL A 158 3.83 10.80 18.67
C VAL A 158 2.84 10.78 19.82
N ASN A 159 2.82 9.68 20.57
CA ASN A 159 1.81 9.41 21.58
C ASN A 159 2.42 9.26 22.98
N LEU A 160 1.66 9.64 24.00
CA LEU A 160 2.03 9.35 25.37
C LEU A 160 1.98 7.85 25.63
N THR A 161 3.00 7.32 26.29
CA THR A 161 2.98 5.95 26.83
C THR A 161 1.73 5.67 27.68
N LYS A 162 1.36 4.38 27.79
CA LYS A 162 0.21 3.95 28.58
C LYS A 162 0.35 4.41 30.03
N ALA A 163 -0.73 4.97 30.58
CA ALA A 163 -0.83 5.25 32.00
C ALA A 163 -0.76 3.95 32.81
N GLY A 164 -0.28 4.04 34.04
CA GLY A 164 -0.19 2.90 34.94
C GLY A 164 0.76 3.16 36.09
N LEU A 165 0.95 2.13 36.92
CA LEU A 165 1.95 2.16 37.98
C LEU A 165 3.25 1.52 37.48
N THR A 166 4.39 2.04 37.91
CA THR A 166 5.71 1.47 37.63
C THR A 166 6.46 1.20 38.93
N TYR A 167 7.34 0.20 38.91
CA TYR A 167 8.29 -0.02 39.98
C TYR A 167 9.46 0.96 39.82
N ASN A 168 9.67 1.81 40.82
CA ASN A 168 10.80 2.71 40.90
C ASN A 168 11.91 2.05 41.73
N ALA A 169 13.02 1.68 41.08
CA ALA A 169 14.12 0.98 41.73
C ALA A 169 14.89 1.87 42.73
N GLU A 170 14.81 3.19 42.61
CA GLU A 170 15.49 4.13 43.51
C GLU A 170 14.73 4.31 44.83
N THR A 171 13.40 4.39 44.77
CA THR A 171 12.53 4.54 45.95
C THR A 171 12.03 3.22 46.51
N ASN A 172 12.24 2.11 45.77
CA ASN A 172 11.72 0.77 46.07
C ASN A 172 10.21 0.77 46.31
N ASN A 173 9.47 1.56 45.52
CA ASN A 173 8.02 1.70 45.62
C ASN A 173 7.35 1.54 44.26
N ILE A 174 6.04 1.27 44.31
CA ILE A 174 5.16 1.33 43.14
C ILE A 174 4.56 2.74 43.08
N GLU A 175 4.84 3.45 41.98
CA GLU A 175 4.52 4.87 41.81
C GLU A 175 3.78 5.10 40.49
N ASP A 176 3.13 6.27 40.36
CA ASP A 176 2.51 6.67 39.10
C ASP A 176 3.58 6.80 38.00
N ARG A 177 3.28 6.25 36.82
CA ARG A 177 4.22 6.24 35.71
C ARG A 177 4.29 7.62 35.08
N ILE A 178 5.47 8.21 35.08
CA ILE A 178 5.77 9.36 34.22
C ILE A 178 5.62 8.91 32.76
N ARG A 179 4.76 9.61 32.02
CA ARG A 179 4.42 9.25 30.65
C ARG A 179 5.31 10.01 29.68
N ASP A 180 6.10 9.29 28.92
CA ASP A 180 6.91 9.86 27.84
C ASP A 180 6.14 9.93 26.52
N TRP A 181 6.48 10.90 25.70
CA TRP A 181 6.09 10.96 24.29
C TRP A 181 6.97 10.02 23.48
N ILE A 182 6.36 9.09 22.75
CA ILE A 182 7.05 8.09 21.94
C ILE A 182 6.67 8.28 20.48
N VAL A 183 7.68 8.33 19.62
CA VAL A 183 7.55 8.24 18.17
C VAL A 183 7.16 6.80 17.82
N GLU A 184 5.99 6.62 17.21
CA GLU A 184 5.51 5.32 16.76
C GLU A 184 6.03 4.95 15.36
N ALA A 185 5.66 3.76 14.88
CA ALA A 185 5.83 3.38 13.49
C ALA A 185 5.08 4.35 12.56
N PRO A 186 5.57 4.58 11.33
CA PRO A 186 5.00 5.54 10.40
C PRO A 186 3.53 5.25 10.12
N ALA A 187 2.71 6.32 10.11
CA ALA A 187 1.33 6.26 9.66
C ALA A 187 1.23 6.50 8.15
N LYS A 188 2.07 7.40 7.64
CA LYS A 188 2.20 7.81 6.23
C LYS A 188 3.66 7.94 5.85
N GLY A 189 3.95 7.90 4.56
CA GLY A 189 5.28 8.21 4.06
C GLY A 189 5.35 8.10 2.54
N PHE A 190 6.51 8.41 1.99
CA PHE A 190 6.76 8.23 0.57
C PHE A 190 8.26 8.03 0.28
N LEU A 191 8.55 7.47 -0.88
CA LEU A 191 9.87 7.34 -1.48
C LEU A 191 9.85 8.02 -2.86
N PHE A 192 10.74 8.99 -3.07
CA PHE A 192 10.88 9.70 -4.34
C PHE A 192 12.35 9.90 -4.73
N PRO A 193 12.74 9.70 -6.00
CA PRO A 193 11.97 9.10 -7.09
C PRO A 193 11.52 7.66 -6.79
N ALA A 194 10.72 7.05 -7.66
CA ALA A 194 10.50 5.62 -7.58
C ALA A 194 11.76 4.85 -8.05
N PHE A 195 11.91 3.61 -7.60
CA PHE A 195 12.98 2.71 -8.05
C PHE A 195 12.38 1.63 -8.96
N ASN A 196 12.38 1.88 -10.27
CA ASN A 196 11.82 1.00 -11.30
C ASN A 196 12.94 0.55 -12.24
N ASP A 197 12.91 -0.73 -12.63
CA ASP A 197 13.92 -1.32 -13.54
C ASP A 197 15.35 -1.12 -13.05
N ARG A 198 15.51 -1.12 -11.72
CA ARG A 198 16.76 -0.86 -11.01
C ARG A 198 17.39 0.51 -11.29
N ALA A 199 16.59 1.48 -11.68
CA ALA A 199 16.99 2.86 -11.95
C ALA A 199 16.05 3.87 -11.28
N SER A 200 16.44 5.13 -11.34
CA SER A 200 15.62 6.25 -10.87
C SER A 200 14.50 6.54 -11.85
N ASP A 201 13.26 6.50 -11.37
CA ASP A 201 12.08 6.90 -12.14
C ASP A 201 11.46 8.16 -11.52
N ILE A 202 11.79 9.30 -12.13
CA ILE A 202 11.34 10.62 -11.70
C ILE A 202 9.85 10.85 -11.96
N HIS A 203 9.22 10.05 -12.81
CA HIS A 203 7.81 10.17 -13.18
C HIS A 203 6.87 9.49 -12.18
N ASN A 204 7.43 8.78 -11.20
CA ASN A 204 6.65 8.04 -10.21
C ASN A 204 7.15 8.30 -8.78
N ILE A 205 6.23 8.15 -7.84
CA ILE A 205 6.46 8.17 -6.40
C ILE A 205 5.84 6.92 -5.78
N LEU A 206 6.49 6.35 -4.77
CA LEU A 206 5.89 5.28 -3.98
C LEU A 206 5.34 5.85 -2.69
N TYR A 207 4.02 5.84 -2.55
CA TYR A 207 3.32 6.31 -1.35
C TYR A 207 3.07 5.16 -0.38
N TYR A 208 3.18 5.43 0.92
CA TYR A 208 2.88 4.50 2.00
C TYR A 208 1.74 5.01 2.88
N THR A 209 0.80 4.11 3.17
CA THR A 209 -0.18 4.28 4.24
C THR A 209 -0.31 3.02 5.09
N LYS A 210 -0.26 3.20 6.42
CA LYS A 210 -0.53 2.13 7.39
C LYS A 210 -1.96 1.63 7.31
N LYS A 211 -2.90 2.54 7.08
CA LYS A 211 -4.35 2.32 7.00
C LYS A 211 -4.86 2.70 5.60
N PRO A 212 -5.13 1.74 4.71
CA PRO A 212 -5.56 1.99 3.33
C PRO A 212 -6.84 2.82 3.19
N GLU A 213 -7.67 2.85 4.23
CA GLU A 213 -8.89 3.66 4.33
C GLU A 213 -8.62 5.15 4.67
N GLU A 214 -7.41 5.48 5.15
CA GLU A 214 -7.00 6.84 5.50
C GLU A 214 -5.85 7.26 4.57
N ILE A 215 -6.13 7.73 3.35
CA ILE A 215 -5.10 8.00 2.34
C ILE A 215 -4.56 9.43 2.30
N GLN A 216 -5.14 10.36 3.07
CA GLN A 216 -4.73 11.77 3.11
C GLN A 216 -4.70 12.45 1.72
N PRO A 217 -5.88 12.70 1.11
CA PRO A 217 -6.02 13.34 -0.21
C PRO A 217 -5.19 14.62 -0.40
N ASP A 218 -5.26 15.54 0.57
CA ASP A 218 -4.58 16.84 0.48
C ASP A 218 -3.06 16.69 0.54
N LEU A 219 -2.56 15.75 1.34
CA LEU A 219 -1.14 15.41 1.37
C LEU A 219 -0.67 14.92 -0.01
N ILE A 220 -1.43 14.02 -0.65
CA ILE A 220 -1.10 13.49 -1.99
C ILE A 220 -1.14 14.61 -3.04
N ALA A 221 -2.20 15.42 -3.04
CA ALA A 221 -2.40 16.44 -4.06
C ALA A 221 -1.41 17.61 -3.93
N ASN A 222 -1.19 18.11 -2.71
CA ASN A 222 -0.50 19.38 -2.50
C ASN A 222 0.99 19.22 -2.09
N VAL A 223 1.35 18.09 -1.48
CA VAL A 223 2.76 17.81 -1.13
C VAL A 223 3.42 16.92 -2.16
N LEU A 224 2.71 15.93 -2.69
CA LEU A 224 3.25 15.00 -3.67
C LEU A 224 2.90 15.36 -5.11
N GLY A 225 1.93 16.25 -5.35
CA GLY A 225 1.52 16.65 -6.70
C GLY A 225 1.10 15.47 -7.56
N SER A 226 0.49 14.45 -6.96
CA SER A 226 0.05 13.27 -7.68
C SER A 226 -1.47 13.11 -7.62
N THR A 227 -2.03 12.28 -8.50
CA THR A 227 -3.45 11.97 -8.49
C THR A 227 -3.74 10.85 -7.51
N ILE A 228 -4.79 11.03 -6.72
CA ILE A 228 -5.31 10.00 -5.84
C ILE A 228 -5.73 8.79 -6.69
N PRO A 229 -5.09 7.62 -6.52
CA PRO A 229 -5.52 6.41 -7.18
C PRO A 229 -6.79 5.88 -6.50
N LEU A 230 -7.55 5.05 -7.21
CA LEU A 230 -8.66 4.31 -6.59
C LEU A 230 -8.10 3.44 -5.47
N THR A 231 -8.62 3.59 -4.25
CA THR A 231 -8.19 2.76 -3.13
C THR A 231 -8.57 1.30 -3.38
N ALA A 232 -7.95 0.37 -2.66
CA ALA A 232 -8.31 -1.05 -2.78
C ALA A 232 -9.80 -1.30 -2.51
N ASN A 233 -10.40 -0.55 -1.58
CA ASN A 233 -11.82 -0.64 -1.26
C ASN A 233 -12.68 -0.05 -2.38
N ASP A 234 -12.30 1.10 -2.93
CA ASP A 234 -13.02 1.71 -4.05
C ASP A 234 -12.93 0.82 -5.29
N GLN A 235 -11.76 0.26 -5.60
CA GLN A 235 -11.59 -0.69 -6.70
C GLN A 235 -12.55 -1.88 -6.55
N LYS A 236 -12.64 -2.47 -5.35
CA LYS A 236 -13.57 -3.57 -5.08
C LYS A 236 -15.03 -3.15 -5.27
N ALA A 237 -15.44 -2.03 -4.68
CA ALA A 237 -16.82 -1.55 -4.77
C ALA A 237 -17.21 -1.20 -6.22
N THR A 238 -16.32 -0.51 -6.93
CA THR A 238 -16.47 -0.14 -8.34
C THR A 238 -16.55 -1.38 -9.24
N PHE A 239 -15.70 -2.38 -9.02
CA PHE A 239 -15.78 -3.64 -9.76
C PHE A 239 -17.11 -4.38 -9.48
N GLN A 240 -17.55 -4.42 -8.22
CA GLN A 240 -18.84 -5.01 -7.85
C GLN A 240 -20.03 -4.28 -8.49
N ALA A 241 -19.97 -2.95 -8.59
CA ALA A 241 -20.98 -2.15 -9.27
C ALA A 241 -21.05 -2.51 -10.76
N ILE A 242 -19.91 -2.55 -11.46
CA ILE A 242 -19.85 -2.94 -12.88
C ILE A 242 -20.43 -4.33 -13.10
N VAL A 243 -20.00 -5.31 -12.29
CA VAL A 243 -20.53 -6.69 -12.40
C VAL A 243 -22.04 -6.71 -12.18
N SER A 244 -22.54 -5.95 -11.20
CA SER A 244 -23.97 -5.93 -10.86
C SER A 244 -24.80 -5.21 -11.92
N ASP A 245 -24.33 -4.09 -12.44
CA ASP A 245 -25.01 -3.28 -13.44
C ASP A 245 -25.06 -4.01 -14.80
N THR A 246 -23.93 -4.61 -15.21
CA THR A 246 -23.85 -5.40 -16.45
C THR A 246 -24.75 -6.64 -16.38
N LEU A 247 -24.83 -7.33 -15.24
CA LEU A 247 -25.64 -8.55 -15.10
C LEU A 247 -27.13 -8.25 -14.86
N GLY A 248 -27.44 -7.18 -14.13
CA GLY A 248 -28.79 -6.85 -13.69
C GLY A 248 -29.43 -7.95 -12.83
N GLU A 249 -30.71 -8.24 -13.07
CA GLU A 249 -31.46 -9.28 -12.33
C GLU A 249 -30.96 -10.72 -12.60
N ASP A 250 -30.15 -10.92 -13.65
CA ASP A 250 -29.60 -12.22 -14.05
C ASP A 250 -28.25 -12.53 -13.39
N CYS A 251 -27.91 -11.85 -12.29
CA CYS A 251 -26.72 -12.10 -11.48
C CYS A 251 -26.83 -13.46 -10.75
N GLY A 252 -26.60 -14.53 -11.50
CA GLY A 252 -26.62 -15.90 -11.03
C GLY A 252 -25.37 -16.24 -10.21
N TYR A 253 -25.55 -17.09 -9.19
CA TYR A 253 -24.45 -17.60 -8.36
C TYR A 253 -23.31 -18.20 -9.20
N GLU A 254 -23.64 -19.00 -10.21
CA GLU A 254 -22.64 -19.65 -11.08
C GLU A 254 -21.77 -18.64 -11.83
N VAL A 255 -22.36 -17.56 -12.35
CA VAL A 255 -21.61 -16.51 -13.07
C VAL A 255 -20.65 -15.81 -12.12
N VAL A 256 -21.12 -15.42 -10.92
CA VAL A 256 -20.26 -14.77 -9.91
C VAL A 256 -19.14 -15.69 -9.43
N ARG A 257 -19.44 -16.99 -9.25
CA ARG A 257 -18.44 -18.02 -8.92
C ARG A 257 -17.39 -18.11 -10.04
N ASN A 258 -17.82 -18.20 -11.30
CA ASN A 258 -16.91 -18.28 -12.45
C ASN A 258 -16.04 -17.02 -12.59
N ILE A 259 -16.58 -15.82 -12.32
CA ILE A 259 -15.79 -14.58 -12.29
C ILE A 259 -14.69 -14.70 -11.23
N HIS A 260 -15.03 -15.14 -10.02
CA HIS A 260 -14.05 -15.30 -8.95
C HIS A 260 -12.98 -16.35 -9.28
N ASP A 261 -13.39 -17.51 -9.78
CA ASP A 261 -12.49 -18.60 -10.21
C ASP A 261 -11.53 -18.12 -11.31
N ASN A 262 -12.04 -17.41 -12.32
CA ASN A 262 -11.21 -16.88 -13.41
C ASN A 262 -10.20 -15.83 -12.93
N ILE A 263 -10.58 -14.93 -12.02
CA ILE A 263 -9.61 -13.97 -11.45
C ILE A 263 -8.55 -14.70 -10.62
N PHE A 264 -8.95 -15.72 -9.85
CA PHE A 264 -8.03 -16.53 -9.06
C PHE A 264 -7.02 -17.28 -9.95
N GLU A 265 -7.47 -17.89 -11.04
CA GLU A 265 -6.61 -18.52 -12.04
C GLU A 265 -5.59 -17.51 -12.59
N MET A 266 -6.03 -16.32 -12.99
CA MET A 266 -5.13 -15.27 -13.48
C MET A 266 -4.10 -14.82 -12.41
N LEU A 267 -4.50 -14.74 -11.15
CA LEU A 267 -3.60 -14.41 -10.03
C LEU A 267 -2.54 -15.50 -9.81
N GLU A 268 -2.91 -16.77 -9.90
CA GLU A 268 -1.97 -17.90 -9.77
C GLU A 268 -1.01 -17.99 -10.95
N GLU A 269 -1.48 -17.73 -12.18
CA GLU A 269 -0.63 -17.65 -13.38
C GLU A 269 0.40 -16.51 -13.31
N SER A 270 0.02 -15.40 -12.66
CA SER A 270 0.85 -14.20 -12.54
C SER A 270 1.68 -14.11 -11.26
N LYS A 271 1.64 -15.11 -10.37
CA LYS A 271 2.33 -15.04 -9.05
C LYS A 271 3.85 -14.88 -9.11
N GLU A 272 4.46 -15.39 -10.18
CA GLU A 272 5.92 -15.28 -10.42
C GLU A 272 6.28 -14.04 -11.26
N ALA A 273 5.28 -13.36 -11.83
CA ALA A 273 5.51 -12.14 -12.58
C ALA A 273 6.02 -11.04 -11.64
N PRO A 274 6.97 -10.21 -12.10
CA PRO A 274 7.46 -9.11 -11.28
C PRO A 274 6.36 -8.08 -11.04
N GLU A 275 5.56 -7.77 -12.06
CA GLU A 275 4.51 -6.76 -12.00
C GLU A 275 3.21 -7.31 -11.40
N PRO A 276 2.49 -6.50 -10.62
CA PRO A 276 1.17 -6.90 -10.13
C PRO A 276 0.19 -7.04 -11.30
N LEU A 277 -0.72 -8.02 -11.21
CA LEU A 277 -1.75 -8.22 -12.23
C LEU A 277 -2.78 -7.07 -12.19
N GLU A 278 -2.73 -6.24 -13.23
CA GLU A 278 -3.69 -5.20 -13.51
C GLU A 278 -4.66 -5.63 -14.61
N LEU A 279 -5.95 -5.37 -14.43
CA LEU A 279 -7.01 -5.65 -15.38
C LEU A 279 -7.49 -4.34 -15.99
N SER A 280 -7.27 -4.19 -17.29
CA SER A 280 -7.80 -3.09 -18.09
C SER A 280 -9.25 -3.36 -18.51
N LYS A 281 -9.91 -2.37 -19.14
CA LYS A 281 -11.27 -2.52 -19.69
C LYS A 281 -11.41 -3.77 -20.59
N PRO A 282 -10.53 -4.02 -21.59
CA PRO A 282 -10.54 -5.27 -22.36
C PRO A 282 -10.42 -6.55 -21.52
N ASP A 283 -9.59 -6.52 -20.48
CA ASP A 283 -9.37 -7.70 -19.63
C ASP A 283 -10.61 -8.03 -18.81
N VAL A 284 -11.25 -7.00 -18.23
CA VAL A 284 -12.52 -7.15 -17.51
C VAL A 284 -13.63 -7.63 -18.45
N LYS A 285 -13.70 -7.08 -19.68
CA LYS A 285 -14.66 -7.54 -20.69
C LYS A 285 -14.52 -9.03 -20.99
N ARG A 286 -13.28 -9.46 -21.27
CA ARG A 286 -12.95 -10.86 -21.54
C ARG A 286 -13.19 -11.76 -20.33
N LEU A 287 -12.95 -11.26 -19.12
CA LEU A 287 -13.23 -11.97 -17.87
C LEU A 287 -14.74 -12.26 -17.74
N LEU A 288 -15.60 -11.27 -17.99
CA LEU A 288 -17.05 -11.45 -17.94
C LEU A 288 -17.51 -12.45 -19.01
N GLU A 289 -17.04 -12.32 -20.25
CA GLU A 289 -17.35 -13.26 -21.34
C GLU A 289 -16.94 -14.71 -20.99
N LYS A 290 -15.71 -14.91 -20.49
CA LYS A 290 -15.21 -16.23 -20.06
C LYS A 290 -16.00 -16.80 -18.87
N SER A 291 -16.63 -15.94 -18.08
CA SER A 291 -17.40 -16.34 -16.90
C SER A 291 -18.86 -16.70 -17.21
N GLY A 292 -19.27 -16.59 -18.48
CA GLY A 292 -20.60 -16.98 -18.95
C GLY A 292 -21.61 -15.83 -19.03
N VAL A 293 -21.16 -14.57 -19.03
CA VAL A 293 -22.05 -13.42 -19.22
C VAL A 293 -22.58 -13.41 -20.66
N PRO A 294 -23.91 -13.39 -20.88
CA PRO A 294 -24.49 -13.38 -22.21
C PRO A 294 -24.11 -12.14 -23.02
N GLN A 295 -23.93 -12.29 -24.33
CA GLN A 295 -23.53 -11.19 -25.21
C GLN A 295 -24.49 -9.99 -25.19
N GLU A 296 -25.80 -10.25 -25.03
CA GLU A 296 -26.83 -9.20 -24.92
C GLU A 296 -26.59 -8.27 -23.71
N LYS A 297 -26.02 -8.80 -22.62
CA LYS A 297 -25.66 -8.02 -21.42
C LYS A 297 -24.35 -7.25 -21.58
N MET A 298 -23.47 -7.72 -22.47
CA MET A 298 -22.19 -7.07 -22.74
C MET A 298 -22.32 -5.82 -23.63
N GLU A 299 -23.50 -5.54 -24.20
CA GLU A 299 -23.72 -4.36 -25.04
C GLU A 299 -23.57 -3.04 -24.28
N SER A 300 -23.98 -2.99 -23.00
CA SER A 300 -23.85 -1.79 -22.15
C SER A 300 -22.52 -1.70 -21.39
N PHE A 301 -21.75 -2.78 -21.32
CA PHE A 301 -20.50 -2.86 -20.55
C PHE A 301 -19.52 -1.73 -20.86
N ASP A 302 -19.34 -1.42 -22.15
CA ASP A 302 -18.34 -0.43 -22.55
C ASP A 302 -18.69 0.97 -22.03
N GLN A 303 -19.98 1.30 -21.95
CA GLN A 303 -20.47 2.56 -21.39
C GLN A 303 -20.40 2.55 -19.87
N GLU A 304 -20.88 1.48 -19.22
CA GLU A 304 -20.85 1.34 -17.75
C GLU A 304 -19.43 1.42 -17.19
N PHE A 305 -18.46 0.75 -17.83
CA PHE A 305 -17.07 0.81 -17.41
C PHE A 305 -16.53 2.25 -17.50
N GLU A 306 -16.80 2.97 -18.58
CA GLU A 306 -16.31 4.34 -18.75
C GLU A 306 -16.96 5.32 -17.77
N GLU A 307 -18.26 5.18 -17.50
CA GLU A 307 -18.99 6.03 -16.55
C GLU A 307 -18.50 5.81 -15.10
N VAL A 308 -18.21 4.57 -14.71
CA VAL A 308 -17.87 4.22 -13.32
C VAL A 308 -16.37 4.29 -13.05
N VAL A 309 -15.53 3.92 -14.02
CA VAL A 309 -14.07 3.76 -13.86
C VAL A 309 -13.28 4.87 -14.54
N GLY A 310 -13.73 5.29 -15.73
CA GLY A 310 -13.02 6.17 -16.65
C GLY A 310 -12.06 5.42 -17.59
N GLU A 311 -11.81 5.99 -18.77
CA GLU A 311 -11.11 5.32 -19.90
C GLU A 311 -9.73 4.71 -19.59
N LYS A 312 -8.98 5.27 -18.63
CA LYS A 312 -7.55 4.93 -18.43
C LYS A 312 -7.24 4.19 -17.13
N LYS A 313 -8.24 3.80 -16.34
CA LYS A 313 -7.98 3.15 -15.06
C LYS A 313 -8.03 1.62 -15.19
N THR A 314 -7.15 0.96 -14.46
CA THR A 314 -7.07 -0.48 -14.31
C THR A 314 -7.52 -0.88 -12.91
N PHE A 315 -7.89 -2.15 -12.75
CA PHE A 315 -8.11 -2.77 -11.44
C PHE A 315 -6.93 -3.65 -11.09
N LEU A 316 -6.44 -3.57 -9.86
CA LEU A 316 -5.55 -4.60 -9.36
C LEU A 316 -6.38 -5.85 -9.04
N ALA A 317 -6.06 -6.97 -9.69
CA ALA A 317 -6.79 -8.23 -9.52
C ALA A 317 -6.86 -8.66 -8.04
N SER A 318 -5.80 -8.39 -7.28
CA SER A 318 -5.70 -8.68 -5.84
C SER A 318 -6.57 -7.80 -4.95
N ASN A 319 -7.06 -6.65 -5.45
CA ASN A 319 -7.98 -5.76 -4.73
C ASN A 319 -9.45 -6.17 -4.95
N ILE A 320 -9.78 -6.67 -6.15
CA ILE A 320 -11.17 -7.00 -6.53
C ILE A 320 -11.55 -8.45 -6.22
N ALA A 321 -10.57 -9.38 -6.21
CA ALA A 321 -10.77 -10.76 -5.81
C ALA A 321 -9.89 -11.11 -4.62
N ASN A 322 -10.51 -11.68 -3.59
CA ASN A 322 -9.76 -12.21 -2.46
C ASN A 322 -9.22 -13.60 -2.80
N ALA A 323 -7.90 -13.67 -3.03
CA ALA A 323 -7.21 -14.93 -3.28
C ALA A 323 -7.22 -15.92 -2.10
N LYS A 324 -7.67 -15.50 -0.91
CA LYS A 324 -7.65 -16.35 0.29
C LYS A 324 -9.00 -16.93 0.67
N THR A 325 -10.10 -16.30 0.27
CA THR A 325 -11.45 -16.75 0.69
C THR A 325 -12.49 -16.39 -0.37
N PHE A 326 -13.29 -17.38 -0.76
CA PHE A 326 -14.58 -17.17 -1.40
C PHE A 326 -15.64 -17.06 -0.30
N GLN A 327 -16.40 -15.96 -0.28
CA GLN A 327 -17.37 -15.67 0.78
C GLN A 327 -18.77 -15.58 0.20
N ILE A 328 -19.71 -16.29 0.83
CA ILE A 328 -21.13 -16.23 0.52
C ILE A 328 -21.82 -15.68 1.76
N GLU A 329 -22.63 -14.65 1.57
CA GLU A 329 -23.27 -13.94 2.67
C GLU A 329 -24.78 -13.90 2.47
N THR A 330 -25.48 -14.26 3.53
CA THR A 330 -26.92 -14.11 3.69
C THR A 330 -27.15 -13.24 4.94
N PRO A 331 -28.37 -12.71 5.18
CA PRO A 331 -28.61 -11.80 6.29
C PRO A 331 -28.12 -12.28 7.66
N ASP A 332 -28.17 -13.59 7.92
CA ASP A 332 -27.85 -14.18 9.24
C ASP A 332 -26.64 -15.13 9.20
N VAL A 333 -26.09 -15.45 8.02
CA VAL A 333 -25.05 -16.48 7.86
C VAL A 333 -23.99 -16.06 6.85
N ILE A 334 -22.73 -16.20 7.26
CA ILE A 334 -21.54 -16.04 6.40
C ILE A 334 -20.87 -17.41 6.24
N VAL A 335 -20.75 -17.87 5.00
CA VAL A 335 -20.01 -19.09 4.64
C VAL A 335 -18.70 -18.67 3.98
N LYS A 336 -17.57 -19.19 4.49
CA LYS A 336 -16.24 -18.97 3.92
C LYS A 336 -15.71 -20.30 3.39
N VAL A 337 -15.30 -20.28 2.12
CA VAL A 337 -14.79 -21.44 1.39
C VAL A 337 -13.37 -21.12 0.91
N ASN A 338 -12.53 -22.15 0.84
CA ASN A 338 -11.26 -22.05 0.13
C ASN A 338 -11.57 -21.71 -1.35
N PRO A 339 -10.98 -20.64 -1.93
CA PRO A 339 -11.14 -20.28 -3.35
C PRO A 339 -10.95 -21.45 -4.32
N GLU A 340 -9.98 -22.33 -4.07
CA GLU A 340 -9.70 -23.50 -4.91
C GLU A 340 -10.78 -24.58 -4.83
N ARG A 341 -11.72 -24.45 -3.90
CA ARG A 341 -12.79 -25.41 -3.61
C ARG A 341 -14.18 -24.76 -3.69
N SER A 342 -14.31 -23.70 -4.49
CA SER A 342 -15.60 -23.04 -4.74
C SER A 342 -16.61 -24.00 -5.39
N ASP A 343 -16.14 -25.07 -6.05
CA ASP A 343 -16.91 -26.17 -6.64
C ASP A 343 -17.72 -26.98 -5.61
N LEU A 344 -17.34 -26.93 -4.32
CA LEU A 344 -18.06 -27.61 -3.25
C LEU A 344 -19.43 -26.99 -2.94
N VAL A 345 -19.72 -25.80 -3.46
CA VAL A 345 -20.91 -25.05 -3.11
C VAL A 345 -21.75 -24.75 -4.34
N GLU A 346 -23.01 -25.16 -4.29
CA GLU A 346 -24.02 -24.91 -5.33
C GLU A 346 -25.31 -24.33 -4.73
N THR A 347 -26.13 -23.68 -5.55
CA THR A 347 -27.49 -23.28 -5.14
C THR A 347 -28.51 -24.24 -5.72
N ARG A 348 -29.37 -24.80 -4.87
CA ARG A 348 -30.42 -25.73 -5.29
C ARG A 348 -31.77 -25.37 -4.68
N GLU A 349 -32.84 -25.61 -5.42
CA GLU A 349 -34.18 -25.52 -4.87
C GLU A 349 -34.52 -26.83 -4.13
N ILE A 350 -34.75 -26.73 -2.83
CA ILE A 350 -35.13 -27.84 -1.95
C ILE A 350 -36.44 -27.44 -1.27
N ASP A 351 -37.50 -28.22 -1.47
CA ASP A 351 -38.84 -27.98 -0.91
C ASP A 351 -39.39 -26.55 -1.18
N GLY A 352 -39.15 -26.03 -2.39
CA GLY A 352 -39.59 -24.68 -2.80
C GLY A 352 -38.79 -23.54 -2.16
N ARG A 353 -37.64 -23.84 -1.55
CA ARG A 353 -36.72 -22.85 -0.98
C ARG A 353 -35.39 -22.92 -1.69
N ARG A 354 -34.84 -21.76 -2.03
CA ARG A 354 -33.48 -21.65 -2.57
C ARG A 354 -32.50 -21.87 -1.42
N CYS A 355 -31.75 -22.96 -1.50
CA CYS A 355 -30.80 -23.38 -0.49
C CYS A 355 -29.37 -23.33 -1.05
N LEU A 356 -28.43 -23.01 -0.18
CA LEU A 356 -27.02 -23.25 -0.43
C LEU A 356 -26.72 -24.71 -0.05
N VAL A 357 -26.21 -25.49 -0.99
CA VAL A 357 -25.83 -26.89 -0.78
C VAL A 357 -24.31 -26.95 -0.77
N ILE A 358 -23.76 -27.46 0.32
CA ILE A 358 -22.32 -27.69 0.47
C ILE A 358 -22.10 -29.20 0.44
N ALA A 359 -21.31 -29.67 -0.52
CA ALA A 359 -20.90 -31.06 -0.55
C ALA A 359 -20.00 -31.34 0.67
N ILE A 360 -20.39 -32.33 1.47
CA ILE A 360 -19.68 -32.76 2.67
C ILE A 360 -18.85 -33.99 2.32
N ASP A 361 -17.57 -33.99 2.72
CA ASP A 361 -16.71 -35.18 2.69
C ASP A 361 -16.81 -35.96 4.01
N ASP A 362 -16.04 -37.05 4.16
CA ASP A 362 -16.16 -37.97 5.30
C ASP A 362 -15.83 -37.32 6.68
N HIS A 363 -15.42 -36.04 6.73
CA HIS A 363 -15.04 -35.34 7.96
C HIS A 363 -15.84 -34.04 8.16
N LEU A 364 -17.01 -34.18 8.81
CA LEU A 364 -17.85 -33.06 9.24
C LEU A 364 -17.68 -32.82 10.74
N GLU A 365 -17.32 -31.59 11.14
CA GLU A 365 -17.30 -31.18 12.53
C GLU A 365 -18.29 -30.05 12.82
N VAL A 366 -19.01 -30.15 13.94
CA VAL A 366 -19.88 -29.10 14.46
C VAL A 366 -19.30 -28.62 15.79
N ASN A 367 -18.81 -27.38 15.83
CA ASN A 367 -18.13 -26.80 17.00
C ASN A 367 -16.97 -27.66 17.53
N GLY A 368 -16.20 -28.29 16.63
CA GLY A 368 -15.08 -29.17 16.96
C GLY A 368 -15.49 -30.58 17.41
N ILE A 369 -16.74 -30.98 17.15
CA ILE A 369 -17.23 -32.34 17.41
C ILE A 369 -17.52 -33.02 16.08
N GLU A 370 -16.84 -34.13 15.82
CA GLU A 370 -17.07 -34.96 14.62
C GLU A 370 -18.49 -35.52 14.61
N VAL A 371 -19.21 -35.27 13.51
CA VAL A 371 -20.58 -35.72 13.26
C VAL A 371 -20.53 -36.77 12.15
N ARG A 372 -21.17 -37.93 12.40
CA ARG A 372 -21.25 -39.06 11.47
C ARG A 372 -22.58 -39.13 10.74
#